data_AF-A0A269W546-F1
#
_entry.id   AF-A0A269W546-F1
#
_cell.length_a   1.000
_cell.length_b   1.000
_cell.length_c   1.000
_cell.angle_alpha   90.00
_cell.angle_beta   90.00
_cell.angle_gamma   90.00
#
_symmetry.space_group_name_H-M   'P 1'
#
loop_
_entity.id
_entity.type
_entity.pdbx_description
1 polymer ?
#
loop_
_entity_poly.entity_id
_entity_poly.type
_entity_poly.pdbx_seq_one_letter_code
_entity_poly.pdbx_strand_id
1 'polypeptide(L)'
;MRIVLRDIPSSALFYSEKDGSYTVFLEMENGCVKDPITCLRQNSNGDKEFMEKYYEDMLPYIDDVVIKRLLIESMIIDTKIAIEHYIDAINDATPEELNRKIGEIDPTKWWTSLYPTRLELYTEHISNEKKALKKYKEMLNKLKGKEESVDNNNFKFS
;
A
#
# COMPACT_ATOMS: atom_id res chain seq x y z
N MET A 1 14.95 3.75 -11.18
CA MET A 1 15.11 2.32 -11.55
C MET A 1 13.78 1.79 -12.08
N ARG A 2 13.76 0.91 -13.08
CA ARG A 2 12.51 0.33 -13.60
C ARG A 2 12.46 -1.17 -13.32
N ILE A 3 11.39 -1.62 -12.67
CA ILE A 3 11.11 -3.03 -12.40
C ILE A 3 9.97 -3.49 -13.32
N VAL A 4 10.12 -4.68 -13.90
CA VAL A 4 9.10 -5.30 -14.75
C VAL A 4 8.64 -6.58 -14.08
N LEU A 5 7.37 -6.61 -13.69
CA LEU A 5 6.73 -7.79 -13.12
C LEU A 5 5.82 -8.39 -14.18
N ARG A 6 5.93 -9.69 -14.42
CA ARG A 6 5.14 -10.41 -15.42
C ARG A 6 4.14 -11.33 -14.73
N ASP A 7 3.13 -11.74 -15.49
CA ASP A 7 2.17 -12.77 -15.08
C ASP A 7 1.37 -12.42 -13.81
N ILE A 8 1.19 -11.13 -13.53
CA ILE A 8 0.42 -10.69 -12.37
C ILE A 8 -1.07 -10.79 -12.71
N PRO A 9 -1.88 -11.53 -11.92
CA PRO A 9 -3.29 -11.66 -12.21
C PRO A 9 -4.02 -10.34 -11.99
N SER A 10 -5.05 -10.10 -12.79
CA SER A 10 -5.98 -8.97 -12.63
C SER A 10 -6.50 -8.79 -11.21
N SER A 11 -6.79 -9.89 -10.49
CA SER A 11 -7.29 -9.87 -9.12
C SER A 11 -6.32 -9.25 -8.11
N ALA A 12 -5.03 -9.19 -8.45
CA ALA A 12 -4.00 -8.56 -7.64
C ALA A 12 -3.79 -7.07 -7.99
N LEU A 13 -4.49 -6.57 -9.02
CA LEU A 13 -4.30 -5.22 -9.57
C LEU A 13 -5.58 -4.38 -9.54
N PHE A 14 -6.75 -5.03 -9.66
CA PHE A 14 -8.04 -4.37 -9.82
C PHE A 14 -9.11 -5.02 -8.94
N TYR A 15 -9.97 -4.20 -8.35
CA TYR A 15 -11.17 -4.66 -7.64
C TYR A 15 -12.24 -5.24 -8.59
N SER A 16 -12.25 -4.83 -9.86
CA SER A 16 -13.18 -5.33 -10.87
C SER A 16 -12.80 -6.76 -11.31
N GLU A 17 -13.79 -7.62 -11.53
CA GLU A 17 -13.65 -8.93 -12.19
C GLU A 17 -13.20 -8.78 -13.65
N LYS A 18 -11.93 -8.46 -13.84
CA LYS A 18 -11.24 -8.57 -15.13
C LYS A 18 -10.57 -9.93 -15.18
N ASP A 19 -10.57 -10.58 -16.33
CA ASP A 19 -9.80 -11.81 -16.52
C ASP A 19 -8.44 -11.53 -17.18
N GLY A 20 -7.44 -12.29 -16.77
CA GLY A 20 -6.13 -12.35 -17.42
C GLY A 20 -4.97 -11.86 -16.58
N SER A 21 -3.79 -11.95 -17.18
CA SER A 21 -2.49 -11.60 -16.60
C SER A 21 -1.97 -10.28 -17.19
N TYR A 22 -1.19 -9.57 -16.39
CA TYR A 22 -0.65 -8.26 -16.72
C TYR A 22 0.85 -8.23 -16.52
N THR A 23 1.51 -7.44 -17.36
CA THR A 23 2.87 -6.97 -17.11
C THR A 23 2.79 -5.62 -16.42
N VAL A 24 3.35 -5.52 -15.23
CA VAL A 24 3.36 -4.31 -14.42
C VAL A 24 4.73 -3.65 -14.50
N PHE A 25 4.74 -2.35 -14.71
CA PHE A 25 5.94 -1.53 -14.81
C PHE A 25 6.01 -0.59 -13.63
N LEU A 26 6.96 -0.84 -12.74
CA LEU A 26 7.19 -0.02 -11.56
C LEU A 26 8.40 0.87 -11.82
N GLU A 27 8.19 2.18 -11.76
CA GLU A 27 9.28 3.15 -11.76
C GLU A 27 9.60 3.51 -10.31
N MET A 28 10.88 3.41 -9.92
CA MET A 28 11.35 3.72 -8.58
C MET A 28 12.12 5.04 -8.59
N GLU A 29 11.75 5.95 -7.71
CA GLU A 29 12.37 7.25 -7.47
C GLU A 29 12.52 7.47 -5.95
N ASN A 30 13.72 7.81 -5.48
CA ASN A 30 14.03 8.03 -4.05
C ASN A 30 13.58 6.88 -3.11
N GLY A 31 13.70 5.63 -3.57
CA GLY A 31 13.31 4.45 -2.79
C GLY A 31 11.80 4.19 -2.74
N CYS A 32 10.99 5.02 -3.39
CA CYS A 32 9.55 4.87 -3.50
C CYS A 32 9.17 4.49 -4.93
N VAL A 33 8.11 3.71 -5.08
CA VAL A 33 7.48 3.53 -6.40
C VAL A 33 6.76 4.83 -6.79
N LYS A 34 6.93 5.25 -8.03
CA LYS A 34 6.29 6.41 -8.63
C LYS A 34 4.90 6.05 -9.15
N ASP A 35 3.96 6.98 -8.93
CA ASP A 35 2.59 6.89 -9.42
C ASP A 35 2.35 7.70 -10.70
N PRO A 36 1.34 7.31 -11.51
CA PRO A 36 0.59 6.05 -11.42
C PRO A 36 1.37 4.85 -11.99
N ILE A 37 1.09 3.66 -11.48
CA ILE A 37 1.73 2.43 -11.99
C ILE A 37 1.09 2.09 -13.33
N THR A 38 1.94 1.81 -14.33
CA THR A 38 1.49 1.39 -15.66
C THR A 38 1.46 -0.13 -15.74
N CYS A 39 0.39 -0.69 -16.29
CA CYS A 39 0.27 -2.10 -16.57
C CYS A 39 -0.20 -2.34 -18.01
N LEU A 40 0.17 -3.51 -18.56
CA LEU A 40 -0.21 -3.96 -19.89
C LEU A 40 -0.81 -5.35 -19.78
N ARG A 41 -2.05 -5.51 -20.25
CA ARG A 41 -2.66 -6.84 -20.34
C ARG A 41 -1.87 -7.70 -21.33
N GLN A 42 -1.56 -8.93 -20.95
CA GLN A 42 -0.91 -9.87 -21.85
C GLN A 42 -1.79 -10.12 -23.08
N ASN A 43 -1.17 -10.20 -24.26
CA ASN A 43 -1.85 -10.40 -25.54
C ASN A 43 -2.85 -9.30 -25.95
N SER A 44 -2.75 -8.10 -25.36
CA SER A 44 -3.47 -6.91 -25.84
C SER A 44 -2.65 -6.17 -26.91
N ASN A 45 -3.31 -5.30 -27.69
CA ASN A 45 -2.67 -4.45 -28.71
C ASN A 45 -1.84 -3.29 -28.13
N GLY A 46 -1.32 -3.44 -26.90
CA GLY A 46 -0.51 -2.42 -26.23
C GLY A 46 -1.31 -1.39 -25.42
N ASP A 47 -2.57 -1.69 -25.09
CA ASP A 47 -3.40 -0.83 -24.26
C ASP A 47 -2.83 -0.74 -22.84
N LYS A 48 -2.40 0.47 -22.46
CA LYS A 48 -1.88 0.77 -21.13
C LYS A 48 -3.04 1.04 -20.17
N GLU A 49 -3.01 0.34 -19.05
CA GLU A 49 -3.88 0.57 -17.92
C GLU A 49 -3.09 1.17 -16.76
N PHE A 50 -3.77 1.94 -15.92
CA PHE A 50 -3.19 2.56 -14.73
C PHE A 50 -3.87 2.00 -13.50
N MET A 51 -3.09 1.76 -12.45
CA MET A 51 -3.58 1.29 -11.17
C MET A 51 -3.06 2.16 -10.02
N GLU A 52 -3.80 2.18 -8.92
CA GLU A 52 -3.39 2.79 -7.66
C GLU A 52 -2.45 1.86 -6.86
N LYS A 53 -1.73 2.43 -5.89
CA LYS A 53 -0.76 1.72 -5.05
C LYS A 53 -1.42 0.75 -4.07
N TYR A 54 -1.72 -0.46 -4.52
CA TYR A 54 -2.06 -1.59 -3.66
C TYR A 54 -1.13 -2.77 -3.94
N TYR A 55 0.14 -2.65 -3.52
CA TYR A 55 1.16 -3.70 -3.75
C TYR A 55 0.92 -4.98 -2.95
N GLU A 56 0.15 -4.87 -1.87
CA GLU A 56 0.01 -5.95 -0.90
C GLU A 56 -0.50 -7.24 -1.58
N ASP A 57 -1.48 -7.10 -2.47
CA ASP A 57 -2.06 -8.20 -3.23
C ASP A 57 -1.16 -8.70 -4.36
N MET A 58 -0.20 -7.89 -4.81
CA MET A 58 0.81 -8.28 -5.79
C MET A 58 1.94 -9.12 -5.19
N LEU A 59 2.29 -8.88 -3.91
CA LEU A 59 3.45 -9.52 -3.28
C LEU A 59 3.48 -11.05 -3.39
N PRO A 60 2.37 -11.80 -3.25
CA PRO A 60 2.39 -13.26 -3.41
C PRO A 60 2.89 -13.73 -4.77
N TYR A 61 2.74 -12.93 -5.83
CA TYR A 61 3.06 -13.26 -7.22
C TYR A 61 4.47 -12.84 -7.65
N ILE A 62 5.26 -12.25 -6.75
CA ILE A 62 6.61 -11.75 -7.06
C ILE A 62 7.64 -12.70 -6.49
N ASP A 63 8.30 -13.54 -7.29
CA ASP A 63 9.26 -14.50 -6.73
C ASP A 63 10.57 -13.86 -6.24
N ASP A 64 10.98 -12.77 -6.87
CA ASP A 64 12.22 -12.07 -6.55
C ASP A 64 12.15 -11.43 -5.14
N VAL A 65 13.02 -11.91 -4.25
CA VAL A 65 13.10 -11.47 -2.85
C VAL A 65 13.56 -10.02 -2.74
N VAL A 66 14.46 -9.57 -3.61
CA VAL A 66 14.96 -8.19 -3.62
C VAL A 66 13.83 -7.25 -4.01
N ILE A 67 13.05 -7.62 -5.03
CA ILE A 67 11.89 -6.82 -5.46
C ILE A 67 10.80 -6.81 -4.37
N LYS A 68 10.47 -7.97 -3.78
CA LYS A 68 9.53 -8.05 -2.64
C LYS A 68 9.96 -7.13 -1.50
N ARG A 69 11.24 -7.16 -1.15
CA ARG A 69 11.81 -6.31 -0.11
C ARG A 69 11.66 -4.83 -0.44
N LEU A 70 12.02 -4.42 -1.64
CA LEU A 70 11.90 -3.03 -2.10
C LEU A 70 10.45 -2.53 -2.05
N LEU A 71 9.49 -3.35 -2.45
CA LEU A 71 8.06 -3.00 -2.40
C LEU A 71 7.57 -2.84 -0.96
N ILE A 72 7.98 -3.74 -0.06
CA ILE A 72 7.64 -3.63 1.37
C ILE A 72 8.29 -2.38 2.00
N GLU A 73 9.53 -2.08 1.65
CA GLU A 73 10.21 -0.86 2.10
C GLU A 73 9.49 0.40 1.58
N SER A 74 9.03 0.41 0.33
CA SER A 74 8.19 1.49 -0.23
C SER A 74 6.88 1.65 0.54
N MET A 75 6.15 0.55 0.82
CA MET A 75 4.91 0.60 1.62
C MET A 75 5.15 1.16 3.02
N ILE A 76 6.26 0.80 3.66
CA ILE A 76 6.64 1.33 4.98
C ILE A 76 6.87 2.85 4.91
N ILE A 77 7.51 3.35 3.85
CA ILE A 77 7.75 4.78 3.66
C ILE A 77 6.41 5.51 3.43
N ASP A 78 5.60 5.03 2.48
CA ASP A 78 4.29 5.62 2.16
C ASP A 78 3.37 5.66 3.41
N THR A 79 3.32 4.57 4.18
CA THR A 79 2.53 4.48 5.42
C THR A 79 3.00 5.50 6.46
N LYS A 80 4.31 5.72 6.60
CA LYS A 80 4.84 6.72 7.54
C LYS A 80 4.47 8.14 7.12
N ILE A 81 4.60 8.44 5.83
CA ILE A 81 4.20 9.74 5.25
C ILE A 81 2.71 9.98 5.48
N ALA A 82 1.86 8.97 5.28
CA ALA A 82 0.43 9.07 5.55
C ALA A 82 0.14 9.38 7.03
N ILE A 83 0.80 8.69 7.97
CA ILE A 83 0.65 8.97 9.40
C ILE A 83 1.05 10.41 9.74
N GLU A 84 2.21 10.86 9.23
CA GLU A 84 2.70 12.23 9.44
C GLU A 84 1.71 13.26 8.89
N HIS A 85 1.19 13.04 7.69
CA HIS A 85 0.19 13.90 7.08
C HIS A 85 -1.08 14.04 7.95
N TYR A 86 -1.58 12.96 8.53
CA TYR A 86 -2.73 13.04 9.46
C TYR A 86 -2.38 13.74 10.77
N ILE A 87 -1.17 13.56 11.29
CA ILE A 87 -0.71 14.26 12.50
C ILE A 87 -0.62 15.76 12.24
N ASP A 88 -0.04 16.17 11.11
CA ASP A 88 0.06 17.57 10.71
C ASP A 88 -1.33 18.18 10.50
N ALA A 89 -2.23 17.45 9.82
CA ALA A 89 -3.62 17.88 9.65
C ALA A 89 -4.38 18.06 10.97
N ILE A 90 -4.03 17.32 12.03
CA ILE A 90 -4.58 17.53 13.37
C ILE A 90 -3.97 18.77 14.02
N ASN A 91 -2.65 18.94 13.92
CA ASN A 91 -1.93 20.03 14.57
C ASN A 91 -2.24 21.40 13.96
N ASP A 92 -2.49 21.44 12.65
CA ASP A 92 -2.74 22.68 11.91
C ASP A 92 -4.21 23.13 11.95
N ALA A 93 -5.14 22.25 12.35
CA ALA A 93 -6.56 22.54 12.40
C ALA A 93 -6.99 23.19 13.73
N THR A 94 -8.02 24.04 13.69
CA THR A 94 -8.58 24.59 14.94
C THR A 94 -9.42 23.54 15.68
N PRO A 95 -9.63 23.69 17.00
CA PRO A 95 -10.53 22.81 17.75
C PRO A 95 -11.95 22.74 17.17
N GLU A 96 -12.48 23.83 16.63
CA GLU A 96 -13.79 23.86 15.99
C GLU A 96 -13.82 23.01 14.71
N GLU A 97 -12.78 23.09 13.89
CA GLU A 97 -12.66 22.30 12.67
C GLU A 97 -12.53 20.81 12.99
N LEU A 98 -11.74 20.46 14.01
CA LEU A 98 -11.56 19.08 14.46
C LEU A 98 -12.85 18.46 14.99
N ASN A 99 -13.66 19.24 15.72
CA ASN A 99 -14.96 18.80 16.25
C ASN A 99 -16.08 18.82 15.21
N ARG A 100 -15.86 19.36 14.01
CA ARG A 100 -16.86 19.38 12.95
C ARG A 100 -17.11 17.95 12.44
N LYS A 101 -18.39 17.59 12.35
CA LYS A 101 -18.84 16.35 11.71
C LYS A 101 -18.59 16.39 10.20
N ILE A 102 -18.19 15.27 9.62
CA ILE A 102 -17.82 15.18 8.20
C ILE A 102 -18.99 15.28 7.21
N GLY A 103 -20.22 15.15 7.71
CA GLY A 103 -21.44 15.28 6.93
C GLY A 103 -22.38 16.31 7.53
N GLU A 104 -23.36 16.73 6.74
CA GLU A 104 -24.43 17.60 7.22
C GLU A 104 -25.36 16.83 8.15
N ILE A 105 -25.71 17.45 9.29
CA ILE A 105 -26.65 16.88 10.24
C ILE A 105 -28.07 17.15 9.71
N ASP A 106 -28.81 16.08 9.44
CA ASP A 106 -30.21 16.12 9.01
C ASP A 106 -31.11 15.75 10.20
N PRO A 107 -31.90 16.69 10.75
CA PRO A 107 -32.76 16.44 11.90
C PRO A 107 -33.80 15.32 11.68
N THR A 108 -34.12 15.00 10.43
CA THR A 108 -35.07 13.91 10.08
C THR A 108 -34.41 12.54 10.05
N LYS A 109 -33.07 12.48 10.08
CA LYS A 109 -32.27 11.26 9.98
C LYS A 109 -31.37 11.12 11.19
N TRP A 110 -31.85 10.39 12.19
CA TRP A 110 -31.14 10.21 13.46
C TRP A 110 -29.71 9.69 13.33
N TRP A 111 -29.41 8.90 12.28
CA TRP A 111 -28.08 8.36 12.04
C TRP A 111 -27.06 9.41 11.59
N THR A 112 -27.48 10.58 11.10
CA THR A 112 -26.55 11.67 10.72
C THR A 112 -25.88 12.31 11.94
N SER A 113 -26.50 12.19 13.12
CA SER A 113 -25.87 12.52 14.41
C SER A 113 -24.70 11.59 14.75
N LEU A 114 -24.63 10.41 14.14
CA LEU A 114 -23.56 9.43 14.34
C LEU A 114 -22.37 9.62 13.39
N TYR A 115 -22.41 10.60 12.49
CA TYR A 115 -21.23 10.90 11.68
C TYR A 115 -20.01 11.12 12.58
N PRO A 116 -18.80 10.70 12.18
CA PRO A 116 -17.61 10.98 12.94
C PRO A 116 -17.23 12.47 12.79
N THR A 117 -16.56 12.98 13.80
CA THR A 117 -15.81 14.23 13.72
C THR A 117 -14.56 14.03 12.87
N ARG A 118 -13.98 15.13 12.37
CA ARG A 118 -12.68 15.07 11.69
C ARG A 118 -11.60 14.45 12.57
N LEU A 119 -11.58 14.79 13.87
CA LEU A 119 -10.62 14.23 14.82
C LEU A 119 -10.78 12.71 14.97
N GLU A 120 -12.02 12.21 15.09
CA GLU A 120 -12.30 10.78 15.18
C GLU A 120 -11.81 10.05 13.91
N LEU A 121 -12.09 10.60 12.73
CA LEU A 121 -11.59 10.03 11.47
C LEU A 121 -10.06 10.00 11.40
N TYR A 122 -9.39 11.13 11.63
CA TYR A 122 -7.92 11.17 11.55
C TYR A 122 -7.28 10.22 12.56
N THR A 123 -7.84 10.13 13.77
CA THR A 123 -7.39 9.18 14.79
C THR A 123 -7.58 7.72 14.34
N GLU A 124 -8.72 7.41 13.72
CA GLU A 124 -8.99 6.09 13.15
C GLU A 124 -8.01 5.76 12.00
N HIS A 125 -7.80 6.69 11.07
CA HIS A 125 -6.84 6.54 9.99
C HIS A 125 -5.43 6.30 10.53
N ILE A 126 -4.94 7.11 11.46
CA ILE A 126 -3.63 6.91 12.12
C ILE A 126 -3.54 5.51 12.76
N SER A 127 -4.61 5.05 13.41
CA SER A 127 -4.65 3.71 14.02
C SER A 127 -4.53 2.60 12.97
N ASN A 128 -5.25 2.72 11.85
CA ASN A 128 -5.22 1.77 10.74
C ASN A 128 -3.85 1.76 10.06
N GLU A 129 -3.26 2.93 9.78
CA GLU A 129 -1.92 3.04 9.22
C GLU A 129 -0.85 2.47 10.16
N LYS A 130 -0.97 2.67 11.48
CA LYS A 130 -0.05 2.04 12.46
C LYS A 130 -0.13 0.52 12.44
N LYS A 131 -1.33 -0.06 12.27
CA LYS A 131 -1.51 -1.52 12.12
C LYS A 131 -0.88 -2.01 10.82
N ALA A 132 -1.09 -1.31 9.70
CA ALA A 132 -0.47 -1.62 8.42
C ALA A 132 1.07 -1.54 8.50
N LEU A 133 1.61 -0.47 9.10
CA LEU A 133 3.04 -0.30 9.33
C LEU A 133 3.64 -1.47 10.13
N LYS A 134 2.95 -1.92 11.18
CA LYS A 134 3.37 -3.09 11.97
C LYS A 134 3.42 -4.34 11.09
N LYS A 135 2.36 -4.59 10.33
CA LYS A 135 2.28 -5.71 9.38
C LYS A 135 3.42 -5.70 8.37
N TYR A 136 3.70 -4.56 7.73
CA TYR A 136 4.77 -4.45 6.73
C TYR A 136 6.16 -4.64 7.34
N LYS A 137 6.41 -4.14 8.55
CA LYS A 137 7.66 -4.41 9.28
C LYS A 137 7.83 -5.90 9.59
N GLU A 138 6.77 -6.59 9.99
CA GLU A 138 6.80 -8.04 10.22
C GLU A 138 7.08 -8.81 8.93
N MET A 139 6.49 -8.40 7.80
CA MET A 139 6.78 -8.98 6.48
C MET A 139 8.24 -8.78 6.08
N LEU A 140 8.79 -7.59 6.30
CA LEU A 140 10.21 -7.30 6.03
C LEU A 140 11.15 -8.16 6.87
N ASN A 141 10.85 -8.32 8.17
CA ASN A 141 11.66 -9.16 9.06
C ASN A 141 11.61 -10.65 8.66
N LYS A 142 10.45 -11.15 8.21
CA LYS A 142 10.32 -12.52 7.70
C LYS A 142 11.17 -12.76 6.44
N LEU A 143 11.37 -11.76 5.60
CA LEU A 143 12.25 -11.87 4.43
C LEU A 143 13.73 -11.94 4.85
N LYS A 144 14.15 -11.05 5.75
CA LYS A 144 15.54 -11.03 6.27
C LYS A 144 15.93 -12.33 6.96
N GLY A 145 15.04 -12.89 7.78
CA GLY A 145 15.31 -14.17 8.45
C GLY A 145 15.40 -15.38 7.49
N LYS A 146 14.81 -15.28 6.29
CA LYS A 146 14.97 -16.31 5.25
C LYS A 146 16.32 -16.23 4.57
N GLU A 147 16.83 -15.02 4.31
CA GLU A 147 18.17 -14.81 3.74
C GLU A 147 19.26 -15.41 4.66
N GLU A 148 19.20 -15.13 5.97
CA GLU A 148 20.15 -15.68 6.96
C GLU A 148 20.10 -17.22 7.08
N SER A 149 18.94 -17.83 6.81
CA SER A 149 18.78 -19.29 6.85
C SER A 149 19.33 -20.02 5.62
N VAL A 150 19.35 -19.35 4.46
CA VAL A 150 19.89 -19.90 3.21
C VAL A 150 21.42 -19.81 3.23
N ASP A 151 21.97 -18.72 3.76
CA ASP A 151 23.43 -18.54 3.90
C ASP A 151 24.05 -19.54 4.89
N ASN A 152 23.33 -19.91 5.97
CA ASN A 152 23.78 -20.90 6.95
C ASN A 152 23.73 -22.36 6.45
N ASN A 153 22.96 -22.67 5.40
CA ASN A 153 22.88 -24.02 4.82
C ASN A 153 23.90 -24.25 3.68
N ASN A 154 24.53 -23.20 3.16
CA ASN A 154 25.55 -23.30 2.11
C ASN A 154 26.98 -23.58 2.64
N PHE A 155 27.17 -23.75 3.95
CA PHE A 155 28.48 -24.04 4.57
C PHE A 155 28.64 -25.45 5.16
N LYS A 156 27.83 -26.42 4.73
CA LYS A 156 28.02 -27.85 5.08
C LYS A 156 28.18 -28.73 3.85
N PHE A 157 29.28 -28.54 3.12
CA PHE A 157 29.90 -29.62 2.35
C PHE A 157 31.42 -29.49 2.43
N SER A 158 32.01 -30.28 3.33
CA SER A 158 33.25 -31.08 3.21
C SER A 158 33.68 -31.54 4.60
#